data_AF-A0A949EBP3-F1
#
_entry.id   AF-A0A949EBP3-F1
#
_cell.length_a   1.000
_cell.length_b   1.000
_cell.length_c   1.000
_cell.angle_alpha   90.00
_cell.angle_beta   90.00
_cell.angle_gamma   90.00
#
_symmetry.space_group_name_H-M   'P 1'
#
loop_
_entity.id
_entity.type
_entity.pdbx_description
1 polymer ?
#
loop_
_entity_poly.entity_id
_entity_poly.type
_entity_poly.pdbx_seq_one_letter_code
_entity_poly.pdbx_strand_id
1 'polypeptide(L)'
;MEQDALFLKYEKEVAEFKLGLIARLTKELPAAKKTGAKRTSNFDMVEKVLSAAGKPLHMSEIIAAVKEEFSVQLDRDSLSSAMVKQIRKGIRFNRVAPNTFGLRQE
;
A
#
# COMPACT_ATOMS: atom_id res chain seq x y z
N MET A 1 47.03 -13.20 -4.71
CA MET A 1 46.58 -12.26 -5.76
C MET A 1 45.52 -12.86 -6.67
N GLU A 2 45.79 -13.89 -7.48
CA GLU A 2 44.74 -14.49 -8.33
C GLU A 2 43.61 -15.21 -7.55
N GLN A 3 43.95 -15.90 -6.45
CA GLN A 3 42.96 -16.59 -5.62
C GLN A 3 42.01 -15.61 -4.92
N ASP A 4 42.51 -14.44 -4.52
CA ASP A 4 41.72 -13.38 -3.88
C ASP A 4 40.72 -12.77 -4.87
N ALA A 5 41.13 -12.61 -6.13
CA ALA A 5 40.27 -12.13 -7.20
C ALA A 5 39.15 -13.14 -7.54
N LEU A 6 39.47 -14.44 -7.54
CA LEU A 6 38.49 -15.49 -7.75
C LEU A 6 37.48 -15.57 -6.60
N PHE A 7 37.94 -15.41 -5.36
CA PHE A 7 37.09 -15.37 -4.17
C PHE A 7 36.13 -14.17 -4.20
N LEU A 8 36.62 -12.97 -4.53
CA LEU A 8 35.78 -11.78 -4.66
C LEU A 8 34.75 -11.92 -5.78
N LYS A 9 35.12 -12.55 -6.89
CA LYS A 9 34.18 -12.84 -7.99
C LYS A 9 33.09 -13.81 -7.55
N TYR A 10 33.46 -14.87 -6.85
CA TYR A 10 32.50 -15.84 -6.31
C TYR A 10 31.53 -15.18 -5.33
N GLU A 11 32.01 -14.40 -4.36
CA GLU A 11 31.16 -13.69 -3.40
C GLU A 11 30.19 -12.73 -4.10
N LYS A 12 30.65 -12.03 -5.14
CA LYS A 12 29.80 -11.16 -5.96
C LYS A 12 28.67 -11.95 -6.63
N GLU A 13 28.99 -13.05 -7.32
CA GLU A 13 28.00 -13.89 -8.01
C GLU A 13 26.97 -14.48 -7.04
N VAL A 14 27.42 -14.91 -5.86
CA VAL A 14 26.54 -15.41 -4.80
C VAL A 14 25.60 -14.31 -4.28
N ALA A 15 26.11 -13.10 -4.08
CA ALA A 15 25.30 -11.97 -3.62
C ALA A 15 24.23 -11.58 -4.67
N GLU A 16 24.62 -11.51 -5.94
CA GLU A 16 23.69 -11.24 -7.06
C GLU A 16 22.60 -12.31 -7.16
N PHE A 17 22.97 -13.59 -7.01
CA PHE A 17 22.02 -14.70 -6.99
C PHE A 17 21.03 -14.59 -5.83
N LYS A 18 21.50 -14.32 -4.61
CA LYS A 18 20.64 -14.14 -3.42
C LYS A 18 19.66 -12.99 -3.61
N LEU A 19 20.12 -11.84 -4.12
CA LEU A 19 19.25 -10.70 -4.41
C LEU A 19 18.19 -11.06 -5.47
N GLY A 20 18.58 -11.76 -6.53
CA GLY A 20 17.65 -12.24 -7.55
C GLY A 20 16.60 -13.20 -7.00
N LEU A 21 17.00 -14.11 -6.11
CA LEU A 21 16.09 -15.06 -5.46
C LEU A 21 15.08 -14.33 -4.55
N ILE A 22 15.55 -13.38 -3.73
CA ILE A 22 14.68 -12.56 -2.88
C ILE A 22 13.68 -11.77 -3.75
N ALA A 23 14.13 -11.17 -4.85
CA ALA A 23 13.23 -10.43 -5.76
C ALA A 23 12.15 -11.34 -6.38
N ARG A 24 12.49 -12.57 -6.74
CA ARG A 24 11.52 -13.55 -7.28
C ARG A 24 10.54 -14.02 -6.22
N LEU A 25 11.04 -14.43 -5.05
CA LEU A 25 10.19 -14.90 -3.96
C LEU A 25 9.27 -13.80 -3.41
N THR A 26 9.75 -12.56 -3.36
CA THR A 26 8.90 -11.40 -3.00
C THR A 26 7.86 -11.05 -4.07
N LYS A 27 8.07 -11.45 -5.33
CA LYS A 27 7.11 -11.29 -6.44
C LYS A 27 6.10 -12.45 -6.51
N GLU A 28 6.48 -13.65 -6.07
CA GLU A 28 5.64 -14.87 -6.09
C GLU A 28 4.81 -15.07 -4.82
N LEU A 29 5.20 -14.47 -3.69
CA LEU A 29 4.22 -14.17 -2.65
C LEU A 29 3.11 -13.32 -3.30
N PRO A 30 1.81 -13.50 -2.98
CA PRO A 30 0.75 -12.62 -3.43
C PRO A 30 0.95 -11.25 -2.74
N ALA A 31 1.95 -10.52 -3.21
CA ALA A 31 2.26 -9.17 -2.84
C ALA A 31 1.20 -8.33 -3.52
N ALA A 32 0.13 -8.06 -2.76
CA ALA A 32 -0.64 -6.84 -2.92
C ALA A 32 0.32 -5.71 -3.34
N LYS A 33 0.14 -5.27 -4.59
CA LYS A 33 0.90 -4.24 -5.33
C LYS A 33 1.80 -3.38 -4.44
N LYS A 34 3.10 -3.72 -4.33
CA LYS A 34 4.11 -2.79 -3.81
C LYS A 34 4.47 -1.77 -4.89
N THR A 35 3.60 -0.79 -5.12
CA THR A 35 3.94 0.40 -5.89
C THR A 35 4.68 1.39 -4.99
N GLY A 36 6.01 1.32 -5.01
CA GLY A 36 6.93 2.41 -4.65
C GLY A 36 6.91 2.85 -3.18
N ALA A 37 8.09 2.91 -2.58
CA ALA A 37 8.31 3.68 -1.36
C ALA A 37 7.87 5.14 -1.58
N LYS A 38 6.65 5.48 -1.17
CA LYS A 38 6.13 6.83 -1.13
C LYS A 38 5.43 6.97 0.21
N ARG A 39 5.74 8.07 0.91
CA ARG A 39 4.98 8.63 2.04
C ARG A 39 3.59 8.01 2.10
N THR A 40 3.27 7.28 3.18
CA THR A 40 1.94 6.69 3.43
C THR A 40 0.89 7.69 2.98
N SER A 41 0.32 7.48 1.80
CA SER A 41 -0.58 8.47 1.23
C SER A 41 -1.87 8.41 2.03
N ASN A 42 -2.60 9.51 2.12
CA ASN A 42 -3.90 9.52 2.82
C ASN A 42 -4.81 8.38 2.33
N PHE A 43 -4.69 7.98 1.06
CA PHE A 43 -5.42 6.85 0.50
C PHE A 43 -4.93 5.50 1.02
N ASP A 44 -3.63 5.29 1.23
CA ASP A 44 -3.12 4.02 1.77
C ASP A 44 -3.55 3.83 3.24
N MET A 45 -3.63 4.93 4.01
CA MET A 45 -4.17 4.91 5.38
C MET A 45 -5.67 4.56 5.38
N VAL A 46 -6.45 5.18 4.50
CA VAL A 46 -7.88 4.85 4.34
C VAL A 46 -8.10 3.42 3.86
N GLU A 47 -7.26 2.94 2.94
CA GLU A 47 -7.29 1.55 2.45
C GLU A 47 -7.03 0.56 3.58
N LYS A 48 -6.03 0.82 4.43
CA LYS A 48 -5.77 0.01 5.64
C LYS A 48 -6.96 0.00 6.60
N VAL A 49 -7.52 1.17 6.92
CA VAL A 49 -8.68 1.29 7.82
C VAL A 49 -9.89 0.52 7.28
N LEU A 50 -10.20 0.69 5.98
CA LEU A 50 -11.32 -0.03 5.36
C LEU A 50 -11.07 -1.53 5.28
N SER A 51 -9.81 -1.94 5.03
CA SER A 51 -9.43 -3.36 4.99
C SER A 51 -9.49 -4.00 6.37
N ALA A 52 -9.06 -3.29 7.42
CA ALA A 52 -9.13 -3.75 8.80
C ALA A 52 -10.59 -3.86 9.29
N ALA A 53 -11.45 -2.92 8.88
CA ALA A 53 -12.86 -2.95 9.22
C ALA A 53 -13.65 -4.04 8.46
N GLY A 54 -13.18 -4.46 7.28
CA GLY A 54 -13.84 -5.49 6.45
C GLY A 54 -15.22 -5.10 5.93
N LYS A 55 -15.64 -3.84 6.09
CA LYS A 55 -16.95 -3.31 5.70
C LYS A 55 -16.83 -1.88 5.18
N PRO A 56 -17.79 -1.40 4.36
CA PRO A 56 -17.87 0.00 4.00
C PRO A 56 -18.03 0.87 5.25
N LEU A 57 -17.28 1.96 5.34
CA LEU A 57 -17.34 2.89 6.47
C LEU A 57 -17.81 4.27 6.03
N HIS A 58 -18.49 4.96 6.94
CA HIS A 58 -18.85 6.36 6.72
C HIS A 58 -17.61 7.25 6.84
N MET A 59 -17.61 8.39 6.14
CA MET A 59 -16.48 9.32 6.10
C MET A 59 -15.97 9.71 7.50
N SER A 60 -16.89 10.00 8.43
CA SER A 60 -16.56 10.35 9.80
C SER A 60 -15.84 9.21 10.53
N GLU A 61 -16.25 7.96 10.29
CA GLU A 61 -15.64 6.78 10.89
C GLU A 61 -14.24 6.55 10.32
N ILE A 62 -14.06 6.77 9.02
CA ILE A 62 -12.74 6.70 8.36
C ILE A 62 -11.79 7.72 8.98
N ILE A 63 -12.24 8.97 9.15
CA ILE A 63 -11.41 10.03 9.77
C ILE A 63 -11.05 9.68 11.22
N ALA A 64 -12.02 9.16 11.98
CA ALA A 64 -11.80 8.76 13.37
C ALA A 64 -10.78 7.61 13.46
N ALA A 65 -10.96 6.56 12.65
CA ALA A 65 -10.06 5.40 12.64
C ALA A 65 -8.65 5.77 12.14
N VAL A 66 -8.52 6.64 11.13
CA VAL A 66 -7.19 7.11 10.69
C VAL A 66 -6.51 7.93 11.79
N LYS A 67 -7.26 8.76 12.51
CA LYS A 67 -6.72 9.53 13.64
C LYS A 67 -6.25 8.61 14.76
N GLU A 68 -6.97 7.55 15.06
CA GLU A 68 -6.63 6.57 16.09
C GLU A 68 -5.41 5.72 15.69
N GLU A 69 -5.37 5.20 14.46
CA GLU A 69 -4.35 4.26 14.01
C GLU A 69 -3.04 4.96 13.57
N PHE A 70 -3.13 6.15 12.97
CA PHE A 70 -1.97 6.84 12.38
C PHE A 70 -1.64 8.17 13.07
N SER A 71 -2.43 8.63 14.04
CA SER A 71 -2.28 9.95 14.69
C SER A 71 -2.27 11.13 13.70
N VAL A 72 -2.90 10.95 12.53
CA VAL A 72 -3.01 11.97 11.48
C VAL A 72 -4.40 12.58 11.49
N GLN A 73 -4.48 13.91 11.50
CA GLN A 73 -5.74 14.64 11.30
C GLN A 73 -5.98 14.84 9.80
N LEU A 74 -7.06 14.25 9.30
CA LEU A 74 -7.53 14.44 7.93
C LEU A 74 -8.70 15.43 7.90
N ASP A 75 -8.67 16.36 6.95
CA ASP A 75 -9.77 17.27 6.68
C ASP A 75 -10.89 16.56 5.89
N ARG A 76 -12.14 16.75 6.33
CA ARG A 76 -13.31 16.04 5.79
C ARG A 76 -13.60 16.42 4.34
N ASP A 77 -13.53 17.71 4.02
CA ASP A 77 -13.89 18.21 2.68
C ASP A 77 -12.81 17.85 1.66
N SER A 78 -11.55 17.92 2.08
CA SER A 78 -10.40 17.48 1.31
C SER A 78 -10.46 15.98 1.03
N LEU A 79 -10.73 15.16 2.06
CA LEU A 79 -10.79 13.70 1.92
C LEU A 79 -11.98 13.28 1.05
N SER A 80 -13.13 13.95 1.18
CA SER A 80 -14.35 13.57 0.42
C SER A 80 -14.16 13.82 -1.06
N SER A 81 -13.61 14.98 -1.41
CA SER A 81 -13.24 15.33 -2.79
C SER A 81 -12.18 14.38 -3.34
N ALA A 82 -11.17 14.05 -2.54
CA ALA A 82 -10.10 13.13 -2.91
C ALA A 82 -10.63 11.70 -3.16
N MET A 83 -11.53 11.20 -2.30
CA MET A 83 -12.19 9.90 -2.44
C MET A 83 -13.06 9.84 -3.69
N VAL A 84 -13.88 10.87 -3.96
CA VAL A 84 -14.68 10.93 -5.19
C VAL A 84 -13.79 10.90 -6.42
N LYS A 85 -12.66 11.62 -6.42
CA LYS A 85 -11.68 11.57 -7.52
C LYS A 85 -11.08 10.17 -7.70
N GLN A 86 -10.83 9.42 -6.63
CA GLN A 86 -10.32 8.06 -6.74
C GLN A 86 -11.38 7.05 -7.21
N ILE A 87 -12.62 7.20 -6.77
CA ILE A 87 -13.73 6.37 -7.24
C ILE A 87 -13.94 6.57 -8.73
N ARG A 88 -13.86 7.81 -9.23
CA ARG A 88 -13.93 8.11 -10.67
C ARG A 88 -12.82 7.45 -11.49
N LYS A 89 -11.64 7.28 -10.90
CA LYS A 89 -10.54 6.53 -11.55
C LYS A 89 -10.81 5.03 -11.59
N GLY A 90 -11.73 4.52 -10.77
CA GLY A 90 -12.19 3.14 -10.79
C GLY A 90 -11.20 2.11 -10.22
N ILE A 91 -10.12 2.55 -9.57
CA ILE A 91 -8.97 1.67 -9.27
C ILE A 91 -9.10 0.96 -7.92
N ARG A 92 -9.47 1.67 -6.83
CA ARG A 92 -9.30 1.15 -5.45
C ARG A 92 -10.54 1.20 -4.55
N PHE A 93 -11.43 2.17 -4.75
CA PHE A 93 -12.56 2.41 -3.85
C PHE A 93 -13.88 2.39 -4.61
N ASN A 94 -14.94 1.98 -3.93
CA ASN A 94 -16.31 2.13 -4.39
C ASN A 94 -17.09 3.07 -3.45
N ARG A 95 -18.17 3.66 -3.97
CA ARG A 95 -19.15 4.38 -3.16
C ARG A 95 -20.36 3.49 -2.99
N VAL A 96 -20.60 3.04 -1.76
CA VAL A 96 -21.75 2.16 -1.44
C VAL A 96 -22.99 2.98 -1.09
N ALA A 97 -22.80 4.13 -0.41
CA ALA A 97 -23.89 5.02 -0.02
C ALA A 97 -23.41 6.49 0.06
N PRO A 98 -24.28 7.47 0.37
CA PRO A 98 -23.85 8.82 0.68
C PRO A 98 -22.79 8.83 1.78
N ASN A 99 -21.67 9.49 1.51
CA ASN A 99 -20.52 9.58 2.43
C ASN A 99 -20.03 8.22 2.98
N THR A 100 -20.30 7.12 2.30
CA THR A 100 -19.92 5.78 2.72
C THR A 100 -19.11 5.12 1.63
N PHE A 101 -17.89 4.71 1.99
CA PHE A 101 -16.88 4.25 1.06
C PHE A 101 -16.47 2.83 1.43
N GLY A 102 -16.33 1.97 0.41
CA GLY A 102 -15.83 0.62 0.56
C GLY A 102 -14.60 0.38 -0.31
N LEU A 103 -13.89 -0.71 -0.02
CA LEU A 103 -12.88 -1.23 -0.91
C LEU A 103 -13.53 -1.93 -2.09
N ARG A 104 -13.00 -1.69 -3.29
CA ARG A 104 -13.38 -2.47 -4.46
C ARG A 104 -12.64 -3.80 -4.37
N GLN A 105 -13.34 -4.86 -3.98
CA GLN A 105 -12.85 -6.22 -4.21
C GLN A 105 -12.97 -6.48 -5.73
N GLU A 106 -11.87 -6.87 -6.37
CA GLU A 106 -11.87 -7.36 -7.75
C GLU A 106 -12.70 -8.63 -7.88
#